data_AF-O74799-F1
#
_entry.id   AF-O74799-F1
#
_cell.length_a   1.000
_cell.length_b   1.000
_cell.length_c   1.000
_cell.angle_alpha   90.00
_cell.angle_beta   90.00
_cell.angle_gamma   90.00
#
_symmetry.space_group_name_H-M   'P 1'
#
loop_
_entity.id
_entity.type
_entity.pdbx_description
1 polymer ?
#
loop_
_entity_poly.entity_id
_entity_poly.type
_entity_poly.pdbx_seq_one_letter_code
_entity_poly.pdbx_strand_id
1 'polypeptide(L)'
;MGLNKQDLYIYRKQYGVNLGAWFCAERWINDFLFTGEGSSELEAVSGNVKAHGIDKARENFEAHWKSWIGIEDFSYMKQHLVNSVRIPLGYWSLGNDELVKGTPFEPYAEVYRNSLHILCEKIQEAGSLSIGVLLDFHGVYGGGNCDGHSGTSSGKAEFYEKQEYQDRTVEAVKFLSSKIGQFENVIGIQVINEPIWGQYDVLANFYQKARSVVPSYLPVYIGDGWDKDHWVNWVNDHESEGFYVVDHHSYFCFGGELCHAPPKLITRRLDTGEEYGKTKLSNIVIGEWSCTLSQESWSQTKLHDKRRRDFGEAQLNQYLNYCGGCFFWTYKFLHGKGGDWDFRSVVEDKVINYPPPPPTENKAMPALLEQSRDQNFGGHCYYWDQKQHDHPYEHDLYVKGWNQAWEDYIEFLQHGAMIGFPRAWTQKRMTSISSASAWEYRDGMNAAWLHLERMGFLNPFRHP
;
A
#
# COMPACT_ATOMS: atom_id res chain seq x y z
N MET A 1 -13.72 -10.60 20.55
CA MET A 1 -13.20 -9.27 20.18
C MET A 1 -13.99 -8.82 18.96
N GLY A 2 -14.63 -7.65 18.95
CA GLY A 2 -15.30 -7.16 17.73
C GLY A 2 -14.32 -6.45 16.80
N LEU A 3 -14.71 -6.20 15.55
CA LEU A 3 -13.98 -5.31 14.64
C LEU A 3 -14.06 -3.88 15.21
N ASN A 4 -12.93 -3.30 15.61
CA ASN A 4 -12.88 -1.89 15.97
C ASN A 4 -12.56 -1.01 14.75
N LYS A 5 -12.65 0.31 14.93
CA LYS A 5 -12.44 1.26 13.83
C LYS A 5 -11.02 1.21 13.24
N GLN A 6 -10.00 1.07 14.08
CA GLN A 6 -8.61 0.94 13.63
C GLN A 6 -8.39 -0.36 12.83
N ASP A 7 -9.01 -1.46 13.28
CA ASP A 7 -8.98 -2.73 12.55
C ASP A 7 -9.64 -2.60 11.18
N LEU A 8 -10.78 -1.91 11.10
CA LEU A 8 -11.45 -1.65 9.82
C LEU A 8 -10.52 -0.91 8.84
N TYR A 9 -9.77 0.10 9.30
CA TYR A 9 -8.83 0.83 8.45
C TYR A 9 -7.67 -0.04 7.96
N ILE A 10 -7.05 -0.79 8.87
CA ILE A 10 -5.83 -1.57 8.60
C ILE A 10 -6.13 -2.78 7.71
N TYR A 11 -7.20 -3.53 8.01
CA TYR A 11 -7.43 -4.85 7.41
C TYR A 11 -8.37 -4.85 6.21
N ARG A 12 -9.06 -3.73 5.92
CA ARG A 12 -9.91 -3.64 4.72
C ARG A 12 -9.08 -3.63 3.44
N LYS A 13 -9.74 -3.92 2.33
CA LYS A 13 -9.19 -3.75 0.99
C LYS A 13 -8.91 -2.27 0.74
N GLN A 14 -7.68 -1.98 0.34
CA GLN A 14 -7.18 -0.62 0.17
C GLN A 14 -7.51 -0.12 -1.23
N TYR A 15 -8.51 0.76 -1.32
CA TYR A 15 -8.87 1.48 -2.52
C TYR A 15 -8.21 2.85 -2.48
N GLY A 16 -6.93 2.85 -2.81
CA GLY A 16 -6.02 3.96 -2.60
C GLY A 16 -5.79 4.88 -3.80
N VAL A 17 -5.27 6.07 -3.50
CA VAL A 17 -4.56 6.97 -4.42
C VAL A 17 -3.29 7.50 -3.76
N ASN A 18 -2.25 7.76 -4.54
CA ASN A 18 -1.03 8.41 -4.06
C ASN A 18 -1.19 9.93 -4.07
N LEU A 19 -0.61 10.61 -3.07
CA LEU A 19 -0.59 12.06 -2.96
C LEU A 19 0.82 12.58 -3.29
N GLY A 20 1.19 12.42 -4.56
CA GLY A 20 2.51 12.80 -5.10
C GLY A 20 2.75 14.32 -5.08
N ALA A 21 4.03 14.69 -5.08
CA ALA A 21 4.51 16.07 -4.96
C ALA A 21 3.94 16.87 -3.79
N TRP A 22 3.57 16.21 -2.68
CA TRP A 22 3.01 16.87 -1.50
C TRP A 22 4.06 17.14 -0.42
N PHE A 23 4.46 16.12 0.34
CA PHE A 23 5.48 16.18 1.40
C PHE A 23 6.86 15.65 0.94
N CYS A 24 6.93 15.18 -0.31
CA CYS A 24 8.13 14.96 -1.10
C CYS A 24 7.86 15.55 -2.48
N ALA A 25 8.58 16.60 -2.88
CA ALA A 25 8.32 17.34 -4.10
C ALA A 25 8.87 16.62 -5.35
N GLU A 26 8.07 16.66 -6.41
CA GLU A 26 8.45 16.20 -7.74
C GLU A 26 7.98 17.22 -8.78
N ARG A 27 8.94 17.88 -9.42
CA ARG A 27 8.68 19.01 -10.32
C ARG A 27 7.66 18.71 -11.42
N TRP A 28 7.67 17.49 -11.95
CA TRP A 28 6.83 17.12 -13.08
C TRP A 28 5.33 16.99 -12.72
N ILE A 29 5.00 16.85 -11.43
CA ILE A 29 3.62 16.82 -10.92
C ILE A 29 3.19 18.21 -10.45
N ASN A 30 4.06 18.87 -9.69
CA ASN A 30 3.86 20.20 -9.15
C ASN A 30 5.21 20.94 -9.06
N ASP A 31 5.35 22.02 -9.82
CA ASP A 31 6.58 22.83 -9.88
C ASP A 31 6.54 24.08 -8.99
N PHE A 32 5.49 24.28 -8.18
CA PHE A 32 5.28 25.50 -7.38
C PHE A 32 6.45 25.86 -6.46
N LEU A 33 7.10 24.86 -5.84
CA LEU A 33 8.20 25.07 -4.91
C LEU A 33 9.56 25.31 -5.60
N PHE A 34 9.65 25.04 -6.90
CA PHE A 34 10.91 25.04 -7.64
C PHE A 34 11.21 26.41 -8.24
N THR A 35 12.26 27.06 -7.76
CA THR A 35 12.72 28.38 -8.26
C THR A 35 13.99 28.30 -9.13
N GLY A 36 14.58 27.11 -9.26
CA GLY A 36 15.84 26.86 -9.97
C GLY A 36 15.78 25.70 -10.97
N GLU A 37 16.92 25.04 -11.23
CA GLU A 37 16.99 23.78 -11.99
C GLU A 37 16.86 22.56 -11.07
N GLY A 38 16.76 21.35 -11.64
CA GLY A 38 16.69 20.07 -10.90
C GLY A 38 15.30 19.68 -10.40
N SER A 39 15.04 18.41 -10.15
CA SER A 39 13.66 17.91 -9.97
C SER A 39 13.38 17.30 -8.60
N SER A 40 14.37 17.17 -7.72
CA SER A 40 14.20 16.56 -6.40
C SER A 40 13.78 17.56 -5.32
N GLU A 41 13.31 17.06 -4.18
CA GLU A 41 13.06 17.86 -2.98
C GLU A 41 14.27 18.74 -2.59
N LEU A 42 15.49 18.22 -2.66
CA LEU A 42 16.69 18.98 -2.31
C LEU A 42 16.87 20.21 -3.22
N GLU A 43 16.57 20.09 -4.51
CA GLU A 43 16.61 21.23 -5.43
C GLU A 43 15.42 22.17 -5.25
N ALA A 44 14.24 21.66 -4.87
CA ALA A 44 13.11 22.50 -4.49
C ALA A 44 13.48 23.40 -3.30
N VAL A 45 13.97 22.81 -2.20
CA VAL A 45 14.26 23.56 -0.97
C VAL A 45 15.48 24.47 -1.13
N SER A 46 16.57 23.98 -1.71
CA SER A 46 17.78 24.77 -1.89
C SER A 46 17.55 25.94 -2.85
N GLY A 47 16.82 25.72 -3.94
CA GLY A 47 16.40 26.76 -4.86
C GLY A 47 15.54 27.81 -4.16
N ASN A 48 14.52 27.39 -3.42
CA ASN A 48 13.59 28.31 -2.76
C ASN A 48 14.31 29.18 -1.71
N VAL A 49 15.18 28.56 -0.89
CA VAL A 49 16.01 29.27 0.10
C VAL A 49 16.99 30.23 -0.58
N LYS A 50 17.61 29.85 -1.69
CA LYS A 50 18.50 30.74 -2.47
C LYS A 50 17.74 31.95 -3.04
N ALA A 51 16.50 31.75 -3.50
CA ALA A 51 15.69 32.79 -4.11
C ALA A 51 15.04 33.74 -3.10
N HIS A 52 14.63 33.23 -1.94
CA HIS A 52 13.74 33.96 -1.01
C HIS A 52 14.24 34.04 0.44
N GLY A 53 15.31 33.33 0.80
CA GLY A 53 15.75 33.17 2.18
C GLY A 53 14.97 32.09 2.95
N ILE A 54 15.52 31.67 4.10
CA ILE A 54 15.03 30.50 4.85
C ILE A 54 13.60 30.68 5.37
N ASP A 55 13.25 31.86 5.91
CA ASP A 55 11.92 32.13 6.47
C ASP A 55 10.84 32.12 5.39
N LYS A 56 11.12 32.74 4.23
CA LYS A 56 10.16 32.77 3.13
C LYS A 56 10.04 31.42 2.45
N ALA A 57 11.13 30.66 2.35
CA ALA A 57 11.08 29.28 1.89
C ALA A 57 10.19 28.42 2.80
N ARG A 58 10.32 28.55 4.13
CA ARG A 58 9.41 27.90 5.08
C ARG A 58 7.95 28.29 4.81
N GLU A 59 7.65 29.58 4.66
CA GLU A 59 6.27 30.02 4.34
C GLU A 59 5.74 29.39 3.04
N ASN A 60 6.57 29.32 1.99
CA ASN A 60 6.18 28.74 0.70
C ASN A 60 5.90 27.23 0.82
N PHE A 61 6.77 26.48 1.51
CA PHE A 61 6.59 25.05 1.77
C PHE A 61 5.36 24.79 2.64
N GLU A 62 5.15 25.56 3.71
CA GLU A 62 3.96 25.42 4.54
C GLU A 62 2.67 25.75 3.78
N ALA A 63 2.68 26.78 2.93
CA ALA A 63 1.54 27.11 2.08
C ALA A 63 1.22 25.96 1.12
N HIS A 64 2.24 25.34 0.53
CA HIS A 64 2.10 24.14 -0.31
C HIS A 64 1.52 22.97 0.48
N TRP A 65 2.11 22.59 1.62
CA TRP A 65 1.63 21.47 2.43
C TRP A 65 0.18 21.65 2.89
N LYS A 66 -0.22 22.88 3.24
CA LYS A 66 -1.58 23.20 3.69
C LYS A 66 -2.62 23.19 2.57
N SER A 67 -2.24 23.56 1.34
CA SER A 67 -3.18 23.83 0.24
C SER A 67 -3.14 22.81 -0.91
N TRP A 68 -2.06 22.04 -1.06
CA TRP A 68 -1.95 21.09 -2.16
C TRP A 68 -3.04 20.02 -2.09
N ILE A 69 -3.27 19.45 -0.90
CA ILE A 69 -4.42 18.58 -0.61
C ILE A 69 -5.25 19.22 0.50
N GLY A 70 -6.46 19.66 0.15
CA GLY A 70 -7.44 20.25 1.06
C GLY A 70 -8.55 19.28 1.47
N ILE A 71 -9.45 19.74 2.34
CA ILE A 71 -10.61 18.95 2.77
C ILE A 71 -11.54 18.64 1.60
N GLU A 72 -11.58 19.50 0.58
CA GLU A 72 -12.34 19.32 -0.65
C GLU A 72 -11.77 18.17 -1.49
N ASP A 73 -10.45 17.97 -1.49
CA ASP A 73 -9.80 16.86 -2.18
C ASP A 73 -10.14 15.52 -1.50
N PHE A 74 -10.06 15.47 -0.17
CA PHE A 74 -10.51 14.28 0.58
C PHE A 74 -12.02 14.04 0.41
N SER A 75 -12.82 15.11 0.31
CA SER A 75 -14.26 14.99 0.06
C SER A 75 -14.54 14.42 -1.33
N TYR A 76 -13.79 14.84 -2.34
CA TYR A 76 -13.83 14.28 -3.69
C TYR A 76 -13.45 12.79 -3.66
N MET A 77 -12.34 12.43 -3.01
CA MET A 77 -11.91 11.03 -2.84
C MET A 77 -13.03 10.17 -2.23
N LYS A 78 -13.65 10.64 -1.14
CA LYS A 78 -14.77 9.93 -0.50
C LYS A 78 -15.97 9.77 -1.43
N GLN A 79 -16.35 10.82 -2.17
CA GLN A 79 -17.46 10.77 -3.14
C GLN A 79 -17.18 9.76 -4.25
N HIS A 80 -15.91 9.60 -4.62
CA HIS A 80 -15.41 8.63 -5.57
C HIS A 80 -14.98 7.31 -4.90
N LEU A 81 -15.47 7.00 -3.69
CA LEU A 81 -15.25 5.74 -2.95
C LEU A 81 -13.79 5.38 -2.62
N VAL A 82 -12.83 6.29 -2.86
CA VAL A 82 -11.45 6.14 -2.41
C VAL A 82 -11.46 6.09 -0.88
N ASN A 83 -10.90 5.01 -0.33
CA ASN A 83 -10.92 4.77 1.11
C ASN A 83 -9.55 4.94 1.75
N SER A 84 -8.47 5.08 0.97
CA SER A 84 -7.13 5.22 1.51
C SER A 84 -6.26 6.15 0.65
N VAL A 85 -5.23 6.72 1.25
CA VAL A 85 -4.22 7.52 0.57
C VAL A 85 -2.83 7.06 0.98
N ARG A 86 -1.87 7.14 0.07
CA ARG A 86 -0.44 6.94 0.33
C ARG A 86 0.28 8.28 0.21
N ILE A 87 1.01 8.68 1.24
CA ILE A 87 1.68 9.99 1.34
C ILE A 87 3.20 9.77 1.32
N PRO A 88 3.87 10.10 0.21
CA PRO A 88 5.33 10.15 0.12
C PRO A 88 5.94 11.17 1.08
N LEU A 89 6.93 10.73 1.85
CA LEU A 89 7.70 11.48 2.83
C LEU A 89 9.19 11.21 2.63
N GLY A 90 10.03 12.16 3.05
CA GLY A 90 11.43 11.89 3.35
C GLY A 90 11.72 11.96 4.84
N TYR A 91 12.90 11.51 5.27
CA TYR A 91 13.34 11.69 6.66
C TYR A 91 13.38 13.17 7.09
N TRP A 92 13.56 14.10 6.14
CA TRP A 92 13.52 15.55 6.36
C TRP A 92 12.11 16.07 6.63
N SER A 93 11.07 15.43 6.07
CA SER A 93 9.66 15.82 6.26
C SER A 93 9.20 15.67 7.71
N LEU A 94 9.98 14.98 8.55
CA LEU A 94 9.71 14.77 9.97
C LEU A 94 10.02 16.01 10.85
N GLY A 95 10.67 17.03 10.31
CA GLY A 95 10.91 18.30 11.02
C GLY A 95 11.73 18.16 12.30
N ASN A 96 12.64 17.19 12.35
CA ASN A 96 13.49 16.90 13.50
C ASN A 96 14.97 17.13 13.13
N ASP A 97 15.60 18.11 13.78
CA ASP A 97 16.97 18.54 13.50
C ASP A 97 18.00 17.41 13.65
N GLU A 98 17.82 16.49 14.62
CA GLU A 98 18.73 15.37 14.82
C GLU A 98 18.65 14.35 13.67
N LEU A 99 17.48 14.22 13.03
CA LEU A 99 17.32 13.32 11.88
C LEU A 99 18.03 13.88 10.64
N VAL A 100 18.04 15.20 10.43
CA VAL A 100 18.68 15.80 9.25
C VAL A 100 20.16 16.11 9.42
N LYS A 101 20.69 16.06 10.65
CA LYS A 101 22.10 16.34 10.96
C LYS A 101 23.10 15.53 10.14
N GLY A 102 24.09 16.17 9.54
CA GLY A 102 25.09 15.56 8.67
C GLY A 102 24.55 15.11 7.31
N THR A 103 23.33 15.50 6.94
CA THR A 103 22.74 15.18 5.63
C THR A 103 22.66 16.42 4.74
N PRO A 104 22.44 16.27 3.41
CA PRO A 104 22.25 17.41 2.51
C PRO A 104 21.09 18.35 2.89
N PHE A 105 20.13 17.86 3.70
CA PHE A 105 18.99 18.65 4.17
C PHE A 105 19.28 19.46 5.44
N GLU A 106 20.41 19.24 6.13
CA GLU A 106 20.76 19.98 7.36
C GLU A 106 20.71 21.50 7.21
N PRO A 107 21.25 22.13 6.13
CA PRO A 107 21.20 23.58 5.97
C PRO A 107 19.77 24.15 5.81
N TYR A 108 18.79 23.28 5.58
CA TYR A 108 17.40 23.63 5.28
C TYR A 108 16.42 23.14 6.35
N ALA A 109 16.92 22.60 7.48
CA ALA A 109 16.10 22.02 8.55
C ALA A 109 14.93 22.94 8.98
N GLU A 110 15.19 24.25 9.08
CA GLU A 110 14.21 25.25 9.51
C GLU A 110 12.99 25.37 8.56
N VAL A 111 13.13 25.01 7.28
CA VAL A 111 12.01 24.95 6.33
C VAL A 111 10.99 23.88 6.75
N TYR A 112 11.46 22.78 7.34
CA TYR A 112 10.66 21.60 7.65
C TYR A 112 10.13 21.55 9.09
N ARG A 113 10.46 22.52 9.95
CA ARG A 113 10.15 22.46 11.39
C ARG A 113 8.67 22.20 11.72
N ASN A 114 7.76 22.66 10.87
CA ASN A 114 6.30 22.50 11.04
C ASN A 114 5.70 21.41 10.14
N SER A 115 6.50 20.76 9.29
CA SER A 115 6.06 19.77 8.31
C SER A 115 5.26 18.64 8.97
N LEU A 116 5.82 18.01 10.01
CA LEU A 116 5.14 16.92 10.71
C LEU A 116 3.86 17.36 11.44
N HIS A 117 3.81 18.58 11.95
CA HIS A 117 2.59 19.11 12.56
C HIS A 117 1.47 19.25 11.52
N ILE A 118 1.79 19.81 10.35
CA ILE A 118 0.84 19.94 9.23
C ILE A 118 0.43 18.56 8.72
N LEU A 119 1.36 17.60 8.60
CA LEU A 119 1.04 16.22 8.24
C LEU A 119 0.03 15.60 9.21
N CYS A 120 0.20 15.80 10.52
CA CYS A 120 -0.74 15.33 11.54
C CYS A 120 -2.14 15.96 11.39
N GLU A 121 -2.23 17.27 11.12
CA GLU A 121 -3.52 17.93 10.83
C GLU A 121 -4.19 17.30 9.61
N LYS A 122 -3.40 16.99 8.57
CA LYS A 122 -3.89 16.36 7.34
C LYS A 122 -4.31 14.91 7.51
N ILE A 123 -3.64 14.14 8.36
CA ILE A 123 -4.08 12.79 8.75
C ILE A 123 -5.44 12.87 9.45
N GLN A 124 -5.65 13.88 10.32
CA GLN A 124 -6.92 14.10 11.00
C GLN A 124 -8.03 14.51 10.02
N GLU A 125 -7.76 15.38 9.04
CA GLU A 125 -8.69 15.73 7.97
C GLU A 125 -9.14 14.49 7.19
N ALA A 126 -8.19 13.65 6.74
CA ALA A 126 -8.50 12.38 6.06
C ALA A 126 -9.36 11.46 6.94
N GLY A 127 -9.01 11.33 8.22
CA GLY A 127 -9.73 10.51 9.19
C GLY A 127 -11.17 10.97 9.43
N SER A 128 -11.45 12.28 9.37
CA SER A 128 -12.81 12.85 9.47
C SER A 128 -13.73 12.38 8.32
N LEU A 129 -13.13 11.99 7.20
CA LEU A 129 -13.82 11.49 6.01
C LEU A 129 -13.72 9.97 5.85
N SER A 130 -13.23 9.26 6.87
CA SER A 130 -13.04 7.79 6.86
C SER A 130 -11.99 7.29 5.88
N ILE A 131 -10.99 8.12 5.56
CA ILE A 131 -9.87 7.81 4.68
C ILE A 131 -8.67 7.33 5.51
N GLY A 132 -8.16 6.15 5.16
CA GLY A 132 -6.94 5.58 5.73
C GLY A 132 -5.68 6.24 5.16
N VAL A 133 -4.60 6.32 5.93
CA VAL A 133 -3.34 6.96 5.51
C VAL A 133 -2.17 6.00 5.65
N LEU A 134 -1.54 5.66 4.52
CA LEU A 134 -0.25 4.97 4.47
C LEU A 134 0.84 6.03 4.37
N LEU A 135 1.76 6.03 5.33
CA LEU A 135 2.89 6.97 5.35
C LEU A 135 4.10 6.29 4.74
N ASP A 136 4.65 6.89 3.69
CA ASP A 136 5.63 6.24 2.83
C ASP A 136 6.99 6.94 2.89
N PHE A 137 8.02 6.22 3.32
CA PHE A 137 9.41 6.69 3.28
C PHE A 137 9.95 6.61 1.85
N HIS A 138 9.50 7.55 1.03
CA HIS A 138 9.97 7.80 -0.33
C HIS A 138 11.44 8.21 -0.36
N GLY A 139 11.86 9.02 0.61
CA GLY A 139 13.25 9.46 0.80
C GLY A 139 13.90 8.87 2.04
N VAL A 140 14.78 7.87 1.86
CA VAL A 140 15.60 7.28 2.94
C VAL A 140 17.04 7.82 2.91
N TYR A 141 17.80 7.59 3.98
CA TYR A 141 19.19 8.04 4.06
C TYR A 141 20.04 7.34 2.99
N GLY A 142 20.81 8.11 2.22
CA GLY A 142 21.63 7.58 1.12
C GLY A 142 20.87 7.23 -0.16
N GLY A 143 19.53 7.36 -0.19
CA GLY A 143 18.70 7.03 -1.35
C GLY A 143 18.43 5.52 -1.49
N GLY A 144 17.15 5.15 -1.59
CA GLY A 144 16.74 3.77 -1.85
C GLY A 144 16.97 3.36 -3.30
N ASN A 145 16.95 4.33 -4.21
CA ASN A 145 17.28 4.21 -5.61
C ASN A 145 18.05 5.45 -6.10
N CYS A 146 18.37 5.48 -7.40
CA CYS A 146 19.16 6.54 -8.01
C CYS A 146 18.30 7.71 -8.56
N ASP A 147 16.98 7.62 -8.47
CA ASP A 147 16.06 8.56 -9.10
C ASP A 147 15.76 9.76 -8.19
N GLY A 148 15.46 10.91 -8.80
CA GLY A 148 15.30 12.18 -8.09
C GLY A 148 14.18 12.17 -7.03
N HIS A 149 13.19 11.28 -7.17
CA HIS A 149 12.11 11.13 -6.18
C HIS A 149 12.60 10.57 -4.82
N SER A 150 13.80 9.98 -4.74
CA SER A 150 14.45 9.64 -3.47
C SER A 150 14.88 10.88 -2.66
N GLY A 151 14.60 12.09 -3.17
CA GLY A 151 14.84 13.38 -2.51
C GLY A 151 16.10 14.11 -2.94
N THR A 152 16.99 13.45 -3.68
CA THR A 152 18.23 14.06 -4.19
C THR A 152 18.45 13.68 -5.65
N SER A 153 19.02 14.57 -6.44
CA SER A 153 19.47 14.26 -7.80
C SER A 153 20.89 13.67 -7.84
N SER A 154 21.31 12.96 -6.78
CA SER A 154 22.68 12.44 -6.66
C SER A 154 23.01 11.31 -7.63
N GLY A 155 21.99 10.62 -8.15
CA GLY A 155 22.16 9.47 -9.05
C GLY A 155 22.73 8.23 -8.36
N LYS A 156 22.63 8.16 -7.02
CA LYS A 156 23.23 7.10 -6.21
C LYS A 156 22.23 6.49 -5.23
N ALA A 157 22.44 5.21 -4.93
CA ALA A 157 21.70 4.46 -3.93
C ALA A 157 22.65 3.91 -2.85
N GLU A 158 23.17 4.80 -1.99
CA GLU A 158 24.18 4.49 -0.99
C GLU A 158 23.59 3.83 0.28
N PHE A 159 22.26 3.77 0.43
CA PHE A 159 21.56 3.14 1.57
C PHE A 159 22.09 1.73 1.92
N TYR A 160 22.41 0.95 0.88
CA TYR A 160 22.84 -0.44 1.01
C TYR A 160 24.31 -0.60 1.41
N GLU A 161 25.12 0.44 1.21
CA GLU A 161 26.56 0.42 1.44
C GLU A 161 26.94 0.68 2.90
N LYS A 162 26.07 1.34 3.66
CA LYS A 162 26.36 1.79 5.03
C LYS A 162 25.25 1.39 5.99
N GLN A 163 25.61 0.59 7.00
CA GLN A 163 24.72 0.23 8.12
C GLN A 163 24.16 1.48 8.82
N GLU A 164 24.94 2.57 8.89
CA GLU A 164 24.51 3.85 9.44
C GLU A 164 23.24 4.39 8.75
N TYR A 165 23.12 4.28 7.42
CA TYR A 165 21.95 4.79 6.70
C TYR A 165 20.70 3.96 6.98
N GLN A 166 20.85 2.63 7.10
CA GLN A 166 19.76 1.75 7.51
C GLN A 166 19.31 2.07 8.94
N ASP A 167 20.24 2.20 9.88
CA ASP A 167 19.93 2.47 11.28
C ASP A 167 19.30 3.85 11.47
N ARG A 168 19.78 4.89 10.76
CA ARG A 168 19.16 6.22 10.76
C ARG A 168 17.75 6.21 10.15
N THR A 169 17.52 5.40 9.12
CA THR A 169 16.18 5.21 8.55
C THR A 169 15.25 4.55 9.58
N VAL A 170 15.72 3.52 10.30
CA VAL A 170 14.96 2.89 11.40
C VAL A 170 14.64 3.89 12.52
N GLU A 171 15.58 4.77 12.90
CA GLU A 171 15.30 5.83 13.88
C GLU A 171 14.28 6.88 13.38
N ALA A 172 14.29 7.20 12.08
CA ALA A 172 13.25 8.04 11.48
C ALA A 172 11.87 7.35 11.51
N VAL A 173 11.80 6.05 11.18
CA VAL A 173 10.58 5.23 11.28
C VAL A 173 10.06 5.18 12.71
N LYS A 174 10.94 4.99 13.69
CA LYS A 174 10.62 4.99 15.13
C LYS A 174 10.11 6.34 15.59
N PHE A 175 10.75 7.43 15.16
CA PHE A 175 10.30 8.78 15.48
C PHE A 175 8.90 9.03 14.94
N LEU A 176 8.66 8.74 13.65
CA LEU A 176 7.33 8.86 13.04
C LEU A 176 6.30 8.03 13.81
N SER A 177 6.60 6.76 14.08
CA SER A 177 5.76 5.84 14.86
C SER A 177 5.31 6.42 16.21
N SER A 178 6.22 7.12 16.91
CA SER A 178 5.91 7.76 18.19
C SER A 178 4.92 8.93 18.10
N LYS A 179 4.73 9.49 16.91
CA LYS A 179 3.90 10.68 16.67
C LYS A 179 2.52 10.34 16.11
N ILE A 180 2.39 9.18 15.48
CA ILE A 180 1.17 8.77 14.76
C ILE A 180 0.26 7.84 15.57
N GLY A 181 0.69 7.32 16.72
CA GLY A 181 -0.06 6.32 17.48
C GLY A 181 -1.45 6.76 17.97
N GLN A 182 -1.76 8.05 17.91
CA GLN A 182 -3.08 8.61 18.23
C GLN A 182 -4.08 8.55 17.06
N PHE A 183 -3.64 8.25 15.83
CA PHE A 183 -4.48 8.28 14.64
C PHE A 183 -4.93 6.86 14.27
N GLU A 184 -6.19 6.54 14.57
CA GLU A 184 -6.79 5.23 14.23
C GLU A 184 -6.84 4.96 12.72
N ASN A 185 -6.79 6.01 11.89
CA ASN A 185 -6.85 5.91 10.43
C ASN A 185 -5.48 5.77 9.76
N VAL A 186 -4.37 5.71 10.49
CA VAL A 186 -3.09 5.35 9.87
C VAL A 186 -3.08 3.83 9.63
N ILE A 187 -2.88 3.44 8.37
CA ILE A 187 -3.00 2.04 7.92
C ILE A 187 -1.66 1.32 7.79
N GLY A 188 -0.54 2.03 7.90
CA GLY A 188 0.80 1.45 7.80
C GLY A 188 1.89 2.50 7.72
N ILE A 189 3.13 2.00 7.79
CA ILE A 189 4.33 2.74 7.40
C ILE A 189 5.03 1.93 6.32
N GLN A 190 5.21 2.51 5.13
CA GLN A 190 6.08 1.98 4.08
C GLN A 190 7.49 2.50 4.37
N VAL A 191 8.47 1.59 4.50
CA VAL A 191 9.77 1.91 5.10
C VAL A 191 10.89 2.19 4.10
N ILE A 192 10.69 1.90 2.81
CA ILE A 192 11.61 2.25 1.71
C ILE A 192 10.89 2.12 0.36
N ASN A 193 10.75 3.23 -0.35
CA ASN A 193 10.18 3.25 -1.69
C ASN A 193 11.16 2.72 -2.76
N GLU A 194 10.66 1.90 -3.68
CA GLU A 194 11.38 1.39 -4.86
C GLU A 194 12.88 1.09 -4.63
N PRO A 195 13.23 0.19 -3.70
CA PRO A 195 14.64 -0.15 -3.48
C PRO A 195 15.26 -0.73 -4.75
N ILE A 196 16.57 -0.57 -4.96
CA ILE A 196 17.23 -1.19 -6.13
C ILE A 196 17.16 -2.72 -6.03
N TRP A 197 17.07 -3.37 -7.20
CA TRP A 197 17.02 -4.83 -7.32
C TRP A 197 18.19 -5.53 -6.62
N GLY A 198 17.93 -6.67 -5.98
CA GLY A 198 18.94 -7.64 -5.55
C GLY A 198 19.53 -7.41 -4.15
N GLN A 199 19.07 -6.41 -3.40
CA GLN A 199 19.59 -6.05 -2.07
C GLN A 199 19.00 -6.91 -0.93
N TYR A 200 18.78 -8.20 -1.18
CA TYR A 200 17.93 -9.07 -0.34
C TYR A 200 18.35 -9.12 1.14
N ASP A 201 19.62 -9.41 1.44
CA ASP A 201 20.09 -9.55 2.83
C ASP A 201 19.99 -8.23 3.61
N VAL A 202 20.35 -7.13 2.97
CA VAL A 202 20.30 -5.78 3.58
C VAL A 202 18.85 -5.40 3.86
N LEU A 203 17.97 -5.59 2.88
CA LEU A 203 16.54 -5.27 3.00
C LEU A 203 15.84 -6.14 4.04
N ALA A 204 16.09 -7.45 4.08
CA ALA A 204 15.46 -8.34 5.06
C ALA A 204 15.80 -7.94 6.50
N ASN A 205 17.09 -7.69 6.78
CA ASN A 205 17.54 -7.20 8.08
C ASN A 205 16.95 -5.81 8.40
N PHE A 206 16.90 -4.92 7.42
CA PHE A 206 16.28 -3.59 7.58
C PHE A 206 14.78 -3.69 7.90
N TYR A 207 14.03 -4.55 7.22
CA TYR A 207 12.59 -4.75 7.45
C TYR A 207 12.30 -5.31 8.84
N GLN A 208 13.09 -6.28 9.31
CA GLN A 208 12.97 -6.78 10.68
C GLN A 208 13.29 -5.71 11.73
N LYS A 209 14.34 -4.90 11.51
CA LYS A 209 14.65 -3.75 12.38
C LYS A 209 13.51 -2.73 12.38
N ALA A 210 12.96 -2.37 11.22
CA ALA A 210 11.83 -1.45 11.13
C ALA A 210 10.59 -2.01 11.85
N ARG A 211 10.30 -3.32 11.69
CA ARG A 211 9.22 -4.00 12.41
C ARG A 211 9.34 -3.88 13.93
N SER A 212 10.56 -3.96 14.46
CA SER A 212 10.83 -3.85 15.90
C SER A 212 10.48 -2.48 16.50
N VAL A 213 10.40 -1.42 15.68
CA VAL A 213 10.13 -0.04 16.14
C VAL A 213 8.73 0.47 15.76
N VAL A 214 8.05 -0.19 14.81
CA VAL A 214 6.65 0.12 14.48
C VAL A 214 5.71 -0.62 15.45
N PRO A 215 4.63 -0.01 15.98
CA PRO A 215 3.66 -0.67 16.84
C PRO A 215 3.09 -1.95 16.23
N SER A 216 2.96 -3.02 17.02
CA SER A 216 2.62 -4.37 16.53
C SER A 216 1.27 -4.46 15.80
N TYR A 217 0.32 -3.60 16.13
CA TYR A 217 -0.98 -3.55 15.46
C TYR A 217 -0.90 -2.97 14.04
N LEU A 218 0.14 -2.19 13.73
CA LEU A 218 0.30 -1.45 12.48
C LEU A 218 1.24 -2.22 11.54
N PRO A 219 0.85 -2.48 10.27
CA PRO A 219 1.72 -3.15 9.32
C PRO A 219 2.93 -2.30 8.91
N VAL A 220 4.03 -2.99 8.63
CA VAL A 220 5.18 -2.43 7.91
C VAL A 220 5.02 -2.82 6.45
N TYR A 221 4.84 -1.82 5.59
CA TYR A 221 4.86 -2.01 4.15
C TYR A 221 6.33 -2.02 3.69
N ILE A 222 6.70 -3.00 2.87
CA ILE A 222 8.08 -3.20 2.41
C ILE A 222 8.16 -3.00 0.90
N GLY A 223 9.19 -2.31 0.41
CA GLY A 223 9.47 -2.23 -1.02
C GLY A 223 10.03 -3.55 -1.55
N ASP A 224 9.54 -4.04 -2.67
CA ASP A 224 9.98 -5.33 -3.22
C ASP A 224 11.21 -5.25 -4.14
N GLY A 225 11.65 -4.04 -4.45
CA GLY A 225 12.77 -3.80 -5.37
C GLY A 225 12.58 -4.50 -6.72
N TRP A 226 11.33 -4.51 -7.20
CA TRP A 226 10.88 -5.12 -8.44
C TRP A 226 10.83 -6.65 -8.44
N ASP A 227 11.19 -7.31 -7.32
CA ASP A 227 11.16 -8.78 -7.15
C ASP A 227 9.96 -9.24 -6.31
N LYS A 228 8.75 -8.97 -6.82
CA LYS A 228 7.47 -9.27 -6.15
C LYS A 228 7.40 -10.68 -5.56
N ASP A 229 7.75 -11.70 -6.35
CA ASP A 229 7.57 -13.11 -5.95
C ASP A 229 8.52 -13.48 -4.81
N HIS A 230 9.76 -12.97 -4.82
CA HIS A 230 10.68 -13.15 -3.70
C HIS A 230 10.09 -12.60 -2.40
N TRP A 231 9.64 -11.33 -2.42
CA TRP A 231 9.18 -10.67 -1.20
C TRP A 231 7.81 -11.13 -0.71
N VAL A 232 6.93 -11.59 -1.60
CA VAL A 232 5.69 -12.27 -1.20
C VAL A 232 6.00 -13.56 -0.44
N ASN A 233 6.98 -14.35 -0.91
CA ASN A 233 7.41 -15.55 -0.19
C ASN A 233 8.06 -15.19 1.16
N TRP A 234 8.92 -14.17 1.18
CA TRP A 234 9.51 -13.68 2.43
C TRP A 234 8.44 -13.27 3.44
N VAL A 235 7.44 -12.47 3.04
CA VAL A 235 6.33 -12.07 3.93
C VAL A 235 5.54 -13.27 4.43
N ASN A 236 5.28 -14.26 3.56
CA ASN A 236 4.59 -15.49 3.95
C ASN A 236 5.38 -16.31 4.98
N ASP A 237 6.71 -16.35 4.87
CA ASP A 237 7.60 -17.07 5.80
C ASP A 237 7.75 -16.32 7.14
N HIS A 238 7.52 -15.01 7.16
CA HIS A 238 7.68 -14.14 8.34
C HIS A 238 6.35 -13.70 8.97
N GLU A 239 5.22 -14.33 8.62
CA GLU A 239 3.89 -13.97 9.16
C GLU A 239 3.80 -14.03 10.68
N SER A 240 4.55 -14.96 11.31
CA SER A 240 4.59 -15.08 12.77
C SER A 240 5.43 -14.01 13.47
N GLU A 241 6.29 -13.32 12.73
CA GLU A 241 7.18 -12.27 13.26
C GLU A 241 6.51 -10.89 13.28
N GLY A 242 5.44 -10.72 12.52
CA GLY A 242 4.63 -9.51 12.54
C GLY A 242 3.87 -9.29 11.24
N PHE A 243 3.11 -8.20 11.22
CA PHE A 243 2.34 -7.84 10.04
C PHE A 243 3.21 -7.06 9.04
N TYR A 244 3.61 -7.74 7.98
CA TYR A 244 4.25 -7.16 6.81
C TYR A 244 3.31 -7.15 5.62
N VAL A 245 3.42 -6.13 4.77
CA VAL A 245 2.70 -6.03 3.49
C VAL A 245 3.71 -5.69 2.40
N VAL A 246 3.74 -6.47 1.31
CA VAL A 246 4.55 -6.11 0.14
C VAL A 246 3.91 -4.90 -0.54
N ASP A 247 4.71 -3.87 -0.77
CA ASP A 247 4.39 -2.73 -1.63
C ASP A 247 5.06 -2.95 -3.00
N HIS A 248 4.26 -3.40 -3.97
CA HIS A 248 4.71 -3.63 -5.35
C HIS A 248 4.25 -2.50 -6.26
N HIS A 249 5.12 -2.06 -7.17
CA HIS A 249 4.82 -1.03 -8.16
C HIS A 249 4.66 -1.68 -9.54
N SER A 250 3.54 -1.39 -10.20
CA SER A 250 3.20 -1.97 -11.51
C SER A 250 3.11 -0.91 -12.59
N TYR A 251 4.21 -0.77 -13.34
CA TYR A 251 4.32 0.12 -14.48
C TYR A 251 4.64 -0.65 -15.76
N PHE A 252 3.82 -0.46 -16.79
CA PHE A 252 4.00 -1.07 -18.11
C PHE A 252 4.64 -0.11 -19.14
N CYS A 253 5.08 1.06 -18.70
CA CYS A 253 5.77 2.05 -19.52
C CYS A 253 7.28 2.10 -19.27
N PHE A 254 7.78 1.41 -18.24
CA PHE A 254 9.19 1.39 -17.84
C PHE A 254 9.69 -0.04 -17.76
N GLY A 255 10.81 -0.33 -18.43
CA GLY A 255 11.51 -1.63 -18.31
C GLY A 255 10.64 -2.86 -18.63
N GLY A 256 11.22 -4.04 -18.41
CA GLY A 256 10.52 -5.31 -18.58
C GLY A 256 10.14 -5.68 -20.02
N GLU A 257 9.63 -6.89 -20.20
CA GLU A 257 9.36 -7.48 -21.52
C GLU A 257 8.15 -6.83 -22.25
N LEU A 258 7.26 -6.17 -21.51
CA LEU A 258 6.00 -5.64 -22.02
C LEU A 258 6.03 -4.15 -22.36
N CYS A 259 7.07 -3.39 -22.01
CA CYS A 259 7.06 -1.94 -22.20
C CYS A 259 7.02 -1.48 -23.67
N HIS A 260 7.39 -2.35 -24.62
CA HIS A 260 7.31 -2.10 -26.06
C HIS A 260 6.15 -2.85 -26.74
N ALA A 261 5.37 -3.63 -25.99
CA ALA A 261 4.32 -4.48 -26.55
C ALA A 261 3.05 -3.69 -26.92
N PRO A 262 2.27 -4.12 -27.93
CA PRO A 262 0.97 -3.51 -28.22
C PRO A 262 0.05 -3.54 -26.99
N PRO A 263 -0.74 -2.48 -26.71
CA PRO A 263 -1.65 -2.42 -25.57
C PRO A 263 -2.59 -3.63 -25.49
N LYS A 264 -3.07 -4.11 -26.63
CA LYS A 264 -3.92 -5.32 -26.72
C LYS A 264 -3.20 -6.57 -26.21
N LEU A 265 -1.89 -6.69 -26.43
CA LEU A 265 -1.11 -7.82 -25.94
C LEU A 265 -0.88 -7.69 -24.43
N ILE A 266 -0.54 -6.49 -23.95
CA ILE A 266 -0.39 -6.20 -22.51
C ILE A 266 -1.67 -6.55 -21.76
N THR A 267 -2.83 -6.04 -22.22
CA THR A 267 -4.15 -6.39 -21.66
C THR A 267 -4.37 -7.90 -21.63
N ARG A 268 -4.09 -8.61 -22.73
CA ARG A 268 -4.26 -10.07 -22.79
C ARG A 268 -3.36 -10.82 -21.82
N ARG A 269 -2.14 -10.35 -21.59
CA ARG A 269 -1.22 -10.96 -20.61
C ARG A 269 -1.77 -10.76 -19.20
N LEU A 270 -2.24 -9.55 -18.86
CA LEU A 270 -2.93 -9.29 -17.60
C LEU A 270 -4.16 -10.19 -17.41
N ASP A 271 -5.01 -10.33 -18.43
CA ASP A 271 -6.24 -11.14 -18.37
C ASP A 271 -6.00 -12.64 -18.10
N THR A 272 -4.78 -13.14 -18.34
CA THR A 272 -4.46 -14.55 -18.05
C THR A 272 -4.43 -14.85 -16.55
N GLY A 273 -4.25 -13.83 -15.70
CA GLY A 273 -4.02 -14.03 -14.27
C GLY A 273 -2.63 -14.55 -13.91
N GLU A 274 -1.73 -14.75 -14.88
CA GLU A 274 -0.40 -15.32 -14.65
C GLU A 274 0.45 -14.46 -13.70
N GLU A 275 0.36 -13.13 -13.86
CA GLU A 275 1.20 -12.16 -13.16
C GLU A 275 0.91 -12.08 -11.65
N TYR A 276 -0.38 -11.99 -11.28
CA TYR A 276 -0.82 -11.77 -9.90
C TYR A 276 -1.59 -12.94 -9.31
N GLY A 277 -2.00 -13.94 -10.09
CA GLY A 277 -2.82 -15.05 -9.58
C GLY A 277 -2.16 -15.87 -8.46
N LYS A 278 -0.82 -15.82 -8.33
CA LYS A 278 -0.07 -16.46 -7.24
C LYS A 278 -0.10 -15.67 -5.93
N THR A 279 -0.49 -14.40 -5.94
CA THR A 279 -0.48 -13.53 -4.76
C THR A 279 -1.79 -13.57 -3.97
N LYS A 280 -2.78 -14.36 -4.41
CA LYS A 280 -4.05 -14.55 -3.72
C LYS A 280 -3.87 -14.73 -2.22
N LEU A 281 -4.65 -13.97 -1.43
CA LEU A 281 -4.66 -13.98 0.03
C LEU A 281 -3.33 -13.59 0.70
N SER A 282 -2.28 -13.28 -0.06
CA SER A 282 -1.00 -12.82 0.48
C SER A 282 -1.12 -11.36 0.91
N ASN A 283 -0.26 -10.94 1.83
CA ASN A 283 -0.21 -9.56 2.29
C ASN A 283 0.59 -8.71 1.28
N ILE A 284 -0.07 -8.24 0.24
CA ILE A 284 0.52 -7.39 -0.81
C ILE A 284 -0.48 -6.35 -1.28
N VAL A 285 -0.01 -5.15 -1.61
CA VAL A 285 -0.74 -4.14 -2.36
C VAL A 285 0.03 -3.75 -3.60
N ILE A 286 -0.66 -3.15 -4.55
CA ILE A 286 -0.03 -2.42 -5.64
C ILE A 286 0.08 -0.96 -5.21
N GLY A 287 1.17 -0.55 -4.55
CA GLY A 287 1.27 0.80 -3.98
C GLY A 287 1.47 1.89 -5.03
N GLU A 288 1.88 1.55 -6.25
CA GLU A 288 1.87 2.47 -7.37
C GLU A 288 1.50 1.77 -8.69
N TRP A 289 0.63 2.41 -9.46
CA TRP A 289 0.26 2.01 -10.81
C TRP A 289 -0.37 3.19 -11.55
N SER A 290 -0.38 3.14 -12.89
CA SER A 290 -1.03 4.16 -13.72
C SER A 290 -1.65 3.51 -14.97
N CYS A 291 -2.35 4.29 -15.79
CA CYS A 291 -2.84 3.81 -17.09
C CYS A 291 -1.85 4.08 -18.23
N THR A 292 -0.63 4.52 -17.91
CA THR A 292 0.37 4.95 -18.89
C THR A 292 1.07 3.76 -19.53
N LEU A 293 1.16 3.76 -20.86
CA LEU A 293 2.04 2.90 -21.65
C LEU A 293 3.05 3.75 -22.41
N SER A 294 4.11 3.11 -22.92
CA SER A 294 5.11 3.80 -23.75
C SER A 294 4.47 4.37 -25.04
N GLN A 295 5.08 5.41 -25.59
CA GLN A 295 4.64 5.97 -26.88
C GLN A 295 4.68 4.93 -28.01
N GLU A 296 5.65 4.02 -27.97
CA GLU A 296 5.77 2.91 -28.91
C GLU A 296 4.58 1.96 -28.79
N SER A 297 4.19 1.57 -27.57
CA SER A 297 2.99 0.77 -27.34
C SER A 297 1.75 1.46 -27.91
N TRP A 298 1.53 2.74 -27.58
CA TRP A 298 0.37 3.47 -28.09
C TRP A 298 0.35 3.62 -29.62
N SER A 299 1.51 3.72 -30.28
CA SER A 299 1.60 3.80 -31.74
C SER A 299 1.09 2.52 -32.46
N GLN A 300 1.06 1.39 -31.75
CA GLN A 300 0.66 0.08 -32.28
C GLN A 300 -0.87 -0.14 -32.24
N THR A 301 -1.67 0.88 -31.93
CA THR A 301 -3.15 0.79 -31.97
C THR A 301 -3.78 2.04 -32.58
N LYS A 302 -4.84 1.84 -33.38
CA LYS A 302 -5.72 2.92 -33.85
C LYS A 302 -6.94 3.15 -32.95
N LEU A 303 -7.15 2.28 -31.96
CA LEU A 303 -8.30 2.30 -31.05
C LEU A 303 -7.88 2.80 -29.67
N HIS A 304 -7.27 3.98 -29.60
CA HIS A 304 -6.61 4.50 -28.39
C HIS A 304 -7.53 4.43 -27.15
N ASP A 305 -8.66 5.13 -27.18
CA ASP A 305 -9.56 5.23 -26.01
C ASP A 305 -10.13 3.88 -25.57
N LYS A 306 -10.40 2.99 -26.54
CA LYS A 306 -10.86 1.63 -26.21
C LYS A 306 -9.74 0.85 -25.49
N ARG A 307 -8.51 0.91 -26.00
CA ARG A 307 -7.38 0.18 -25.40
C ARG A 307 -6.97 0.75 -24.06
N ARG A 308 -7.08 2.06 -23.88
CA ARG A 308 -6.92 2.74 -22.59
C ARG A 308 -7.87 2.16 -21.54
N ARG A 309 -9.17 2.03 -21.87
CA ARG A 309 -10.17 1.37 -21.00
C ARG A 309 -9.89 -0.11 -20.76
N ASP A 310 -9.68 -0.88 -21.84
CA ASP A 310 -9.42 -2.32 -21.74
C ASP A 310 -8.20 -2.59 -20.82
N PHE A 311 -7.14 -1.78 -20.93
CA PHE A 311 -5.94 -1.90 -20.11
C PHE A 311 -6.21 -1.52 -18.64
N GLY A 312 -6.85 -0.38 -18.38
CA GLY A 312 -7.20 0.04 -17.03
C GLY A 312 -8.08 -0.98 -16.29
N GLU A 313 -9.09 -1.52 -16.97
CA GLU A 313 -9.95 -2.57 -16.42
C GLU A 313 -9.19 -3.88 -16.13
N ALA A 314 -8.30 -4.30 -17.04
CA ALA A 314 -7.49 -5.50 -16.84
C ALA A 314 -6.54 -5.37 -15.64
N GLN A 315 -5.88 -4.21 -15.47
CA GLN A 315 -5.06 -3.93 -14.30
C GLN A 315 -5.87 -4.04 -13.00
N LEU A 316 -7.00 -3.34 -12.93
CA LEU A 316 -7.88 -3.38 -11.75
C LEU A 316 -8.38 -4.77 -11.41
N ASN A 317 -8.77 -5.54 -12.43
CA ASN A 317 -9.17 -6.93 -12.26
C ASN A 317 -8.05 -7.77 -11.63
N GLN A 318 -6.79 -7.55 -12.02
CA GLN A 318 -5.68 -8.26 -11.38
C GLN A 318 -5.47 -7.79 -9.94
N TYR A 319 -5.34 -6.49 -9.75
CA TYR A 319 -4.93 -5.93 -8.46
C TYR A 319 -5.98 -6.16 -7.38
N LEU A 320 -7.26 -5.93 -7.68
CA LEU A 320 -8.31 -6.05 -6.68
C LEU A 320 -8.78 -7.49 -6.45
N ASN A 321 -8.48 -8.43 -7.35
CA ASN A 321 -8.82 -9.84 -7.15
C ASN A 321 -7.70 -10.60 -6.43
N TYR A 322 -6.45 -10.16 -6.56
CA TYR A 322 -5.30 -10.94 -6.10
C TYR A 322 -4.40 -10.22 -5.08
N CYS A 323 -4.63 -8.94 -4.81
CA CYS A 323 -3.90 -8.17 -3.80
C CYS A 323 -4.87 -7.62 -2.74
N GLY A 324 -4.33 -7.14 -1.63
CA GLY A 324 -5.07 -6.43 -0.57
C GLY A 324 -5.53 -5.03 -0.96
N GLY A 325 -5.19 -4.55 -2.15
CA GLY A 325 -5.59 -3.25 -2.65
C GLY A 325 -4.60 -2.69 -3.67
N CYS A 326 -4.85 -1.47 -4.12
CA CYS A 326 -3.96 -0.72 -4.99
C CYS A 326 -4.07 0.79 -4.75
N PHE A 327 -3.01 1.54 -5.08
CA PHE A 327 -2.96 2.99 -4.94
C PHE A 327 -2.56 3.61 -6.29
N PHE A 328 -3.49 4.34 -6.92
CA PHE A 328 -3.23 4.95 -8.23
C PHE A 328 -2.18 6.07 -8.09
N TRP A 329 -1.16 6.07 -8.95
CA TRP A 329 -0.18 7.14 -9.04
C TRP A 329 -0.52 8.09 -10.19
N THR A 330 -0.88 9.35 -9.95
CA THR A 330 -1.08 10.07 -8.68
C THR A 330 -2.43 10.80 -8.68
N TYR A 331 -2.82 11.38 -7.55
CA TYR A 331 -4.14 11.99 -7.40
C TYR A 331 -4.40 13.16 -8.37
N LYS A 332 -3.47 14.12 -8.50
CA LYS A 332 -3.64 15.31 -9.37
C LYS A 332 -2.34 15.97 -9.77
N PHE A 333 -2.42 16.81 -10.80
CA PHE A 333 -1.32 17.67 -11.30
C PHE A 333 -1.64 19.15 -11.12
N LEU A 334 -0.59 19.98 -11.01
CA LEU A 334 -0.75 21.42 -10.80
C LEU A 334 -1.35 22.10 -12.03
N HIS A 335 -0.83 21.78 -13.21
CA HIS A 335 -1.13 22.47 -14.47
C HIS A 335 -2.29 21.83 -15.26
N GLY A 336 -3.23 21.17 -14.58
CA GLY A 336 -4.43 20.59 -15.19
C GLY A 336 -4.44 19.06 -15.21
N LYS A 337 -4.91 18.46 -16.32
CA LYS A 337 -5.03 17.01 -16.47
C LYS A 337 -3.67 16.39 -16.83
N GLY A 338 -3.06 15.64 -15.91
CA GLY A 338 -1.79 14.92 -16.14
C GLY A 338 -1.89 13.64 -16.99
N GLY A 339 -2.99 13.47 -17.73
CA GLY A 339 -3.20 12.30 -18.58
C GLY A 339 -3.38 11.01 -17.78
N ASP A 340 -2.71 9.95 -18.21
CA ASP A 340 -2.83 8.60 -17.62
C ASP A 340 -2.12 8.41 -16.28
N TRP A 341 -1.44 9.47 -15.82
CA TRP A 341 -0.91 9.60 -14.47
C TRP A 341 -1.85 10.35 -13.53
N ASP A 342 -2.95 10.93 -13.99
CA ASP A 342 -3.85 11.76 -13.17
C ASP A 342 -5.13 10.99 -12.83
N PHE A 343 -5.30 10.64 -11.55
CA PHE A 343 -6.43 9.88 -11.05
C PHE A 343 -7.77 10.50 -11.42
N ARG A 344 -7.92 11.82 -11.19
CA ARG A 344 -9.16 12.53 -11.50
C ARG A 344 -9.47 12.44 -12.98
N SER A 345 -8.45 12.58 -13.82
CA SER A 345 -8.57 12.51 -15.28
C SER A 345 -9.02 11.12 -15.74
N VAL A 346 -8.38 10.04 -15.27
CA VAL A 346 -8.75 8.68 -15.67
C VAL A 346 -10.14 8.26 -15.17
N VAL A 347 -10.58 8.78 -14.03
CA VAL A 347 -11.93 8.54 -13.50
C VAL A 347 -12.99 9.35 -14.26
N GLU A 348 -12.77 10.65 -14.45
CA GLU A 348 -13.69 11.54 -15.20
C GLU A 348 -13.85 11.10 -16.67
N ASP A 349 -12.75 10.68 -17.30
CA ASP A 349 -12.74 10.19 -18.67
C ASP A 349 -13.27 8.74 -18.78
N LYS A 350 -13.64 8.11 -17.65
CA LYS A 350 -14.13 6.73 -17.55
C LYS A 350 -13.17 5.72 -18.18
N VAL A 351 -11.88 5.93 -17.97
CA VAL A 351 -10.83 4.97 -18.32
C VAL A 351 -10.90 3.77 -17.39
N ILE A 352 -11.08 4.06 -16.11
CA ILE A 352 -11.22 3.09 -15.05
C ILE A 352 -12.55 3.30 -14.32
N ASN A 353 -13.19 2.19 -13.96
CA ASN A 353 -14.31 2.19 -13.02
C ASN A 353 -13.80 1.76 -11.65
N TYR A 354 -13.23 2.71 -10.92
CA TYR A 354 -12.56 2.46 -9.65
C TYR A 354 -12.84 3.57 -8.64
N PRO A 355 -13.01 3.20 -7.36
CA PRO A 355 -13.19 1.83 -6.85
C PRO A 355 -14.55 1.24 -7.26
N PRO A 356 -14.69 -0.09 -7.32
CA PRO A 356 -16.00 -0.72 -7.49
C PRO A 356 -16.89 -0.40 -6.28
N PRO A 357 -18.23 -0.39 -6.45
CA PRO A 357 -19.14 -0.22 -5.32
C PRO A 357 -18.95 -1.34 -4.28
N PRO A 358 -19.23 -1.09 -2.99
CA PRO A 358 -19.17 -2.13 -1.97
C PRO A 358 -20.09 -3.31 -2.34
N PRO A 359 -19.66 -4.56 -2.18
CA PRO A 359 -20.51 -5.70 -2.45
C PRO A 359 -21.66 -5.78 -1.43
N THR A 360 -22.80 -6.27 -1.89
CA THR A 360 -23.95 -6.57 -1.01
C THR A 360 -23.86 -7.98 -0.46
N GLU A 361 -24.41 -8.19 0.74
CA GLU A 361 -24.48 -9.52 1.33
C GLU A 361 -25.32 -10.47 0.45
N ASN A 362 -24.76 -11.65 0.13
CA ASN A 362 -25.46 -12.68 -0.60
C ASN A 362 -26.22 -13.60 0.37
N LYS A 363 -27.57 -13.62 0.26
CA LYS A 363 -28.45 -14.42 1.12
C LYS A 363 -28.23 -15.94 1.02
N ALA A 364 -27.68 -16.44 -0.08
CA ALA A 364 -27.38 -17.87 -0.26
C ALA A 364 -26.05 -18.29 0.42
N MET A 365 -25.21 -17.32 0.77
CA MET A 365 -23.85 -17.54 1.25
C MET A 365 -23.77 -18.39 2.53
N PRO A 366 -24.61 -18.20 3.57
CA PRO A 366 -24.56 -19.04 4.77
C PRO A 366 -24.69 -20.55 4.47
N ALA A 367 -25.64 -20.92 3.61
CA ALA A 367 -25.90 -22.33 3.29
C ALA A 367 -24.76 -22.97 2.48
N LEU A 368 -24.18 -22.23 1.52
CA LEU A 368 -23.05 -22.70 0.71
C LEU A 368 -21.79 -22.89 1.55
N LEU A 369 -21.57 -22.00 2.53
CA LEU A 369 -20.42 -22.08 3.43
C LEU A 369 -20.57 -23.18 4.47
N GLU A 370 -21.77 -23.43 4.99
CA GLU A 370 -22.03 -24.56 5.90
C GLU A 370 -21.73 -25.90 5.22
N GLN A 371 -22.25 -26.12 4.01
CA GLN A 371 -21.96 -27.34 3.25
C GLN A 371 -20.46 -27.53 3.02
N SER A 372 -19.76 -26.45 2.70
CA SER A 372 -18.33 -26.48 2.42
C SER A 372 -17.49 -26.69 3.68
N ARG A 373 -17.92 -26.12 4.81
CA ARG A 373 -17.32 -26.36 6.13
C ARG A 373 -17.32 -27.84 6.45
N ASP A 374 -18.48 -28.49 6.37
CA ASP A 374 -18.64 -29.88 6.79
C ASP A 374 -17.78 -30.84 5.94
N GLN A 375 -17.68 -30.56 4.63
CA GLN A 375 -16.79 -31.31 3.73
C GLN A 375 -15.31 -31.14 4.09
N ASN A 376 -14.86 -29.90 4.34
CA ASN A 376 -13.46 -29.65 4.69
C ASN A 376 -13.12 -30.15 6.10
N PHE A 377 -14.05 -30.01 7.04
CA PHE A 377 -13.91 -30.47 8.42
C PHE A 377 -13.71 -31.98 8.50
N GLY A 378 -14.55 -32.77 7.81
CA GLY A 378 -14.38 -34.22 7.77
C GLY A 378 -13.01 -34.65 7.22
N GLY A 379 -12.51 -33.96 6.19
CA GLY A 379 -11.17 -34.19 5.65
C GLY A 379 -10.04 -33.78 6.61
N HIS A 380 -10.22 -32.66 7.34
CA HIS A 380 -9.27 -32.17 8.34
C HIS A 380 -9.09 -33.18 9.48
N CYS A 381 -10.19 -33.62 10.11
CA CYS A 381 -10.13 -34.59 11.21
C CYS A 381 -9.45 -35.89 10.76
N TYR A 382 -9.89 -36.43 9.62
CA TYR A 382 -9.34 -37.68 9.07
C TYR A 382 -7.82 -37.60 8.84
N TYR A 383 -7.32 -36.50 8.28
CA TYR A 383 -5.89 -36.33 8.01
C TYR A 383 -5.06 -36.29 9.30
N TRP A 384 -5.49 -35.50 10.30
CA TRP A 384 -4.71 -35.30 11.53
C TRP A 384 -4.78 -36.51 12.47
N ASP A 385 -5.95 -37.13 12.61
CA ASP A 385 -6.11 -38.35 13.41
C ASP A 385 -5.25 -39.50 12.88
N GLN A 386 -4.98 -39.55 11.57
CA GLN A 386 -4.05 -40.51 10.97
C GLN A 386 -2.57 -40.15 11.16
N LYS A 387 -2.25 -38.87 11.28
CA LYS A 387 -0.86 -38.40 11.34
C LYS A 387 -0.27 -38.55 12.74
N GLN A 388 -1.03 -38.26 13.80
CA GLN A 388 -0.61 -38.50 15.19
C GLN A 388 -1.79 -38.97 16.04
N HIS A 389 -1.98 -40.29 16.12
CA HIS A 389 -3.12 -40.91 16.81
C HIS A 389 -3.29 -40.48 18.29
N ASP A 390 -2.18 -40.20 18.99
CA ASP A 390 -2.20 -39.88 20.44
C ASP A 390 -2.08 -38.37 20.72
N HIS A 391 -2.22 -37.51 19.70
CA HIS A 391 -2.22 -36.06 19.89
C HIS A 391 -3.60 -35.57 20.37
N PRO A 392 -3.69 -34.72 21.40
CA PRO A 392 -4.95 -34.18 21.89
C PRO A 392 -5.47 -33.06 20.96
N TYR A 393 -5.94 -33.45 19.77
CA TYR A 393 -6.57 -32.53 18.83
C TYR A 393 -7.85 -31.91 19.42
N GLU A 394 -8.12 -30.67 19.05
CA GLU A 394 -9.33 -29.93 19.42
C GLU A 394 -10.09 -29.55 18.15
N HIS A 395 -10.52 -30.53 17.35
CA HIS A 395 -11.13 -30.34 16.02
C HIS A 395 -12.26 -29.29 15.98
N ASP A 396 -12.98 -29.08 17.08
CA ASP A 396 -13.98 -28.02 17.20
C ASP A 396 -13.41 -26.60 16.98
N LEU A 397 -12.11 -26.38 17.26
CA LEU A 397 -11.40 -25.14 16.96
C LEU A 397 -11.36 -24.85 15.47
N TYR A 398 -11.23 -25.87 14.61
CA TYR A 398 -11.32 -25.71 13.16
C TYR A 398 -12.70 -25.15 12.75
N VAL A 399 -13.78 -25.74 13.26
CA VAL A 399 -15.16 -25.28 13.01
C VAL A 399 -15.35 -23.85 13.50
N LYS A 400 -14.83 -23.54 14.70
CA LYS A 400 -14.86 -22.18 15.26
C LYS A 400 -14.11 -21.17 14.40
N GLY A 401 -12.93 -21.54 13.89
CA GLY A 401 -12.13 -20.71 12.98
C GLY A 401 -12.86 -20.45 11.67
N TRP A 402 -13.39 -21.49 11.04
CA TRP A 402 -14.16 -21.36 9.81
C TRP A 402 -15.34 -20.39 9.97
N ASN A 403 -16.16 -20.60 11.01
CA ASN A 403 -17.31 -19.76 11.28
C ASN A 403 -16.89 -18.31 11.62
N GLN A 404 -15.79 -18.10 12.34
CA GLN A 404 -15.29 -16.75 12.63
C GLN A 404 -14.89 -16.00 11.35
N ALA A 405 -14.14 -16.64 10.44
CA ALA A 405 -13.75 -15.99 9.19
C ALA A 405 -14.97 -15.51 8.39
N TRP A 406 -16.03 -16.30 8.42
CA TRP A 406 -17.30 -15.91 7.82
C TRP A 406 -17.97 -14.72 8.53
N GLU A 407 -18.13 -14.78 9.85
CA GLU A 407 -18.70 -13.70 10.65
C GLU A 407 -17.93 -12.39 10.44
N ASP A 408 -16.60 -12.47 10.39
CA ASP A 408 -15.72 -11.34 10.17
C ASP A 408 -15.91 -10.76 8.77
N TYR A 409 -15.97 -11.61 7.74
CA TYR A 409 -16.26 -11.17 6.38
C TYR A 409 -17.56 -10.37 6.31
N ILE A 410 -18.63 -10.88 6.93
CA ILE A 410 -19.90 -10.17 7.03
C ILE A 410 -19.77 -8.87 7.82
N GLU A 411 -19.03 -8.86 8.92
CA GLU A 411 -18.78 -7.65 9.71
C GLU A 411 -18.08 -6.57 8.87
N PHE A 412 -17.10 -6.92 8.03
CA PHE A 412 -16.50 -5.98 7.07
C PHE A 412 -17.54 -5.44 6.07
N LEU A 413 -18.38 -6.32 5.49
CA LEU A 413 -19.41 -5.92 4.53
C LEU A 413 -20.43 -4.95 5.13
N GLN A 414 -20.84 -5.18 6.39
CA GLN A 414 -21.75 -4.30 7.12
C GLN A 414 -21.18 -2.89 7.33
N HIS A 415 -19.85 -2.77 7.35
CA HIS A 415 -19.14 -1.49 7.39
C HIS A 415 -18.85 -0.91 5.98
N GLY A 416 -19.44 -1.48 4.93
CA GLY A 416 -19.23 -1.04 3.55
C GLY A 416 -17.81 -1.31 3.03
N ALA A 417 -17.12 -2.30 3.61
CA ALA A 417 -15.74 -2.65 3.29
C ALA A 417 -15.62 -4.12 2.90
N MET A 418 -14.59 -4.45 2.14
CA MET A 418 -14.15 -5.84 1.96
C MET A 418 -12.89 -6.07 2.78
N ILE A 419 -12.67 -7.29 3.25
CA ILE A 419 -11.39 -7.66 3.85
C ILE A 419 -10.27 -7.66 2.78
N GLY A 420 -9.14 -7.02 3.10
CA GLY A 420 -7.97 -6.92 2.23
C GLY A 420 -6.85 -7.89 2.59
N PHE A 421 -6.64 -8.12 3.89
CA PHE A 421 -5.53 -8.93 4.42
C PHE A 421 -6.02 -10.10 5.28
N PRO A 422 -6.68 -11.11 4.69
CA PRO A 422 -7.34 -12.19 5.44
C PRO A 422 -6.38 -13.04 6.28
N ARG A 423 -5.15 -13.29 5.80
CA ARG A 423 -4.14 -14.05 6.56
C ARG A 423 -3.64 -13.25 7.76
N ALA A 424 -3.30 -11.97 7.59
CA ALA A 424 -2.93 -11.11 8.70
C ALA A 424 -4.06 -10.95 9.72
N TRP A 425 -5.30 -10.84 9.26
CA TRP A 425 -6.48 -10.80 10.13
C TRP A 425 -6.64 -12.11 10.92
N THR A 426 -6.37 -13.25 10.30
CA THR A 426 -6.33 -14.55 10.98
C THR A 426 -5.28 -14.56 12.10
N GLN A 427 -4.06 -14.07 11.85
CA GLN A 427 -3.02 -13.95 12.88
C GLN A 427 -3.47 -13.07 14.05
N LYS A 428 -4.14 -11.94 13.78
CA LYS A 428 -4.74 -11.10 14.83
C LYS A 428 -5.75 -11.89 15.66
N ARG A 429 -6.69 -12.60 15.01
CA ARG A 429 -7.71 -13.42 15.69
C ARG A 429 -7.09 -14.51 16.56
N MET A 430 -6.01 -15.14 16.12
CA MET A 430 -5.29 -16.17 16.88
C MET A 430 -4.81 -15.70 18.26
N THR A 431 -4.52 -14.40 18.44
CA THR A 431 -4.09 -13.86 19.75
C THR A 431 -5.15 -14.02 20.85
N SER A 432 -6.41 -14.27 20.48
CA SER A 432 -7.52 -14.50 21.40
C SER A 432 -7.79 -15.99 21.69
N ILE A 433 -7.03 -16.91 21.09
CA ILE A 433 -7.22 -18.35 21.22
C ILE A 433 -6.10 -18.92 22.10
N SER A 434 -6.45 -19.27 23.33
CA SER A 434 -5.53 -19.88 24.30
C SER A 434 -5.67 -21.40 24.28
N SER A 435 -4.98 -22.06 23.35
CA SER A 435 -4.94 -23.53 23.24
C SER A 435 -3.62 -23.97 22.57
N ALA A 436 -3.10 -25.15 22.93
CA ALA A 436 -1.98 -25.77 22.22
C ALA A 436 -2.36 -26.16 20.78
N SER A 437 -3.66 -26.37 20.54
CA SER A 437 -4.27 -26.69 19.26
C SER A 437 -4.85 -25.46 18.56
N ALA A 438 -4.48 -24.23 18.98
CA ALA A 438 -4.92 -22.98 18.34
C ALA A 438 -4.60 -22.89 16.82
N TRP A 439 -3.66 -23.70 16.34
CA TRP A 439 -3.37 -23.85 14.92
C TRP A 439 -4.55 -24.44 14.14
N GLU A 440 -5.40 -25.27 14.74
CA GLU A 440 -6.60 -25.81 14.09
C GLU A 440 -7.61 -24.69 13.78
N TYR A 441 -7.75 -23.73 14.70
CA TYR A 441 -8.55 -22.51 14.48
C TYR A 441 -8.02 -21.68 13.31
N ARG A 442 -6.70 -21.48 13.23
CA ARG A 442 -6.05 -20.80 12.10
C ARG A 442 -6.34 -21.52 10.79
N ASP A 443 -6.20 -22.84 10.79
CA ASP A 443 -6.42 -23.66 9.60
C ASP A 443 -7.89 -23.56 9.14
N GLY A 444 -8.85 -23.57 10.07
CA GLY A 444 -10.27 -23.32 9.80
C GLY A 444 -10.54 -21.95 9.18
N MET A 445 -9.97 -20.88 9.73
CA MET A 445 -10.08 -19.53 9.15
C MET A 445 -9.49 -19.47 7.73
N ASN A 446 -8.28 -19.97 7.55
CA ASN A 446 -7.58 -19.95 6.25
C ASN A 446 -8.32 -20.78 5.18
N ALA A 447 -8.90 -21.91 5.56
CA ALA A 447 -9.71 -22.72 4.67
C ALA A 447 -10.99 -21.97 4.23
N ALA A 448 -11.65 -21.27 5.16
CA ALA A 448 -12.79 -20.42 4.84
C ALA A 448 -12.41 -19.26 3.90
N TRP A 449 -11.28 -18.58 4.12
CA TRP A 449 -10.79 -17.53 3.23
C TRP A 449 -10.52 -18.02 1.81
N LEU A 450 -9.87 -19.18 1.68
CA LEU A 450 -9.63 -19.82 0.39
C LEU A 450 -10.94 -20.20 -0.30
N HIS A 451 -11.94 -20.63 0.47
CA HIS A 451 -13.24 -20.96 -0.09
C HIS A 451 -14.00 -19.72 -0.58
N LEU A 452 -14.04 -18.65 0.23
CA LEU A 452 -14.61 -17.35 -0.16
C LEU A 452 -13.93 -16.77 -1.41
N GLU A 453 -12.60 -16.90 -1.53
CA GLU A 453 -11.86 -16.52 -2.73
C GLU A 453 -12.29 -17.32 -3.95
N ARG A 454 -12.32 -18.65 -3.86
CA ARG A 454 -12.70 -19.54 -4.98
C ARG A 454 -14.13 -19.31 -5.46
N MET A 455 -15.04 -18.99 -4.54
CA MET A 455 -16.42 -18.63 -4.85
C MET A 455 -16.56 -17.21 -5.43
N GLY A 456 -15.50 -16.41 -5.40
CA GLY A 456 -15.50 -15.03 -5.88
C GLY A 456 -16.02 -14.00 -4.88
N PHE A 457 -16.31 -14.37 -3.63
CA PHE A 457 -16.79 -13.42 -2.61
C PHE A 457 -15.74 -12.40 -2.18
N LEU A 458 -14.45 -12.70 -2.36
CA LEU A 458 -13.36 -11.74 -2.14
C LEU A 458 -13.00 -10.92 -3.40
N ASN A 459 -13.70 -11.13 -4.51
CA ASN A 459 -13.51 -10.41 -5.77
C ASN A 459 -14.57 -9.30 -5.89
N PRO A 460 -14.19 -8.01 -5.92
CA PRO A 460 -15.17 -6.93 -6.00
C PRO A 460 -15.85 -6.78 -7.37
N PHE A 461 -15.31 -7.38 -8.43
CA PHE A 461 -15.85 -7.32 -9.78
C PHE A 461 -16.75 -8.51 -10.14
N ARG A 462 -16.67 -9.61 -9.38
CA ARG A 462 -17.60 -10.74 -9.51
C ARG A 462 -18.73 -10.58 -8.49
N HIS A 463 -19.83 -10.00 -8.93
CA HIS A 463 -21.11 -10.36 -8.33
C HIS A 463 -21.48 -11.77 -8.81
N PRO A 464 -21.70 -12.75 -7.92
CA PRO A 464 -22.22 -14.06 -8.30
C PRO A 464 -23.62 -13.98 -8.92
#